data_AF-A0A453BG94-F1
#
_entry.id   AF-A0A453BG94-F1
#
_cell.length_a   1.000
_cell.length_b   1.000
_cell.length_c   1.000
_cell.angle_alpha   90.00
_cell.angle_beta   90.00
_cell.angle_gamma   90.00
#
_symmetry.space_group_name_H-M   'P 1'
#
loop_
_entity.id
_entity.type
_entity.pdbx_description
1 polymer ?
#
loop_
_entity_poly.entity_id
_entity_poly.type
_entity_poly.pdbx_seq_one_letter_code
_entity_poly.pdbx_strand_id
1 'polypeptide(L)'
;MNWDLSQWTPLIDDRCFLSWLVKVPSEQEQLRARQISAQQINKVEELWKTNPDASLEDLEKPGVDDEPQPVVLKYEDAYQYQNVFAPLIKLEADYDKMMKESQSKDSVTVRWDIGLNKKRVAYFVFPK
;
A
#
# COMPACT_ATOMS: atom_id res chain seq x y z
N MET A 1 15.13 -38.31 16.01
CA MET A 1 14.07 -37.28 15.90
C MET A 1 13.49 -37.40 14.51
N ASN A 2 12.46 -38.23 14.34
CA ASN A 2 11.81 -38.44 13.03
C ASN A 2 10.80 -37.32 12.82
N TRP A 3 11.18 -36.31 12.05
CA TRP A 3 10.25 -35.31 11.56
C TRP A 3 9.45 -35.94 10.42
N ASP A 4 8.18 -36.25 10.69
CA ASP A 4 7.26 -36.73 9.67
C ASP A 4 6.73 -35.53 8.88
N LEU A 5 7.33 -35.30 7.70
CA LEU A 5 6.96 -34.21 6.81
C LEU A 5 5.52 -34.34 6.26
N SER A 6 4.88 -35.50 6.39
CA SER A 6 3.47 -35.67 6.03
C SER A 6 2.52 -34.94 6.98
N GLN A 7 2.98 -34.57 8.18
CA GLN A 7 2.19 -33.82 9.17
C GLN A 7 2.38 -32.30 9.08
N TRP A 8 3.12 -31.82 8.07
CA TRP A 8 3.26 -30.39 7.87
C TRP A 8 1.92 -29.77 7.45
N THR A 9 1.51 -28.70 8.13
CA THR A 9 0.30 -27.92 7.82
C THR A 9 0.61 -26.43 7.85
N PRO A 10 0.03 -25.62 6.94
CA PRO A 10 0.22 -24.18 6.97
C PRO A 10 -0.47 -23.56 8.20
N LEU A 11 0.08 -22.48 8.75
CA LEU A 11 -0.52 -21.77 9.88
C LEU A 11 -1.77 -20.97 9.50
N ILE A 12 -1.88 -20.62 8.21
CA ILE A 12 -3.01 -19.92 7.62
C ILE A 12 -3.70 -20.91 6.68
N ASP A 13 -4.99 -21.15 6.93
CA ASP A 13 -5.86 -21.98 6.11
C ASP A 13 -7.19 -21.25 5.91
N ASP A 14 -7.74 -21.32 4.70
CA ASP A 14 -8.94 -20.57 4.29
C ASP A 14 -8.97 -19.08 4.73
N ARG A 15 -7.84 -18.39 4.51
CA ARG A 15 -7.64 -16.95 4.83
C ARG A 15 -7.75 -16.60 6.33
N CYS A 16 -7.70 -17.56 7.24
CA CYS A 16 -7.64 -17.32 8.67
C CYS A 16 -6.61 -18.24 9.36
N PHE A 17 -6.33 -18.00 10.63
CA PHE A 17 -5.43 -18.87 11.41
C PHE A 17 -6.13 -20.17 11.78
N LEU A 18 -5.35 -21.24 11.94
CA LEU A 18 -5.85 -22.50 12.49
C LEU A 18 -6.52 -22.29 13.87
N SER A 19 -7.68 -22.88 14.08
CA SER A 19 -8.53 -22.66 15.27
C SER A 19 -7.90 -23.08 16.59
N TRP A 20 -6.95 -24.02 16.56
CA TRP A 20 -6.18 -24.44 17.73
C TRP A 20 -5.11 -23.41 18.11
N LEU A 21 -4.64 -22.60 17.15
CA LEU A 21 -3.66 -21.54 17.35
C LEU A 21 -4.35 -20.23 17.77
N VAL A 22 -5.40 -19.85 17.05
CA VAL A 22 -6.22 -18.66 17.34
C VAL A 22 -7.69 -19.07 17.29
N LYS A 23 -8.40 -18.91 18.40
CA LYS A 23 -9.83 -19.25 18.46
C LYS A 23 -10.64 -18.31 17.57
N VAL A 24 -11.51 -18.89 16.75
CA VAL A 24 -12.49 -18.13 15.98
C VAL A 24 -13.61 -17.69 16.93
N PRO A 25 -13.96 -16.39 16.98
CA PRO A 25 -15.08 -15.91 17.79
C PRO A 25 -16.40 -16.59 17.40
N SER A 26 -17.25 -16.85 18.39
CA SER A 26 -18.59 -17.40 18.16
C SER A 26 -19.48 -16.43 17.38
N GLU A 27 -20.55 -16.94 16.76
CA GLU A 27 -21.52 -16.10 16.03
C GLU A 27 -22.08 -14.96 16.90
N GLN A 28 -22.35 -15.23 18.19
CA GLN A 28 -22.84 -14.19 19.10
C GLN A 28 -21.82 -13.08 19.35
N GLU A 29 -20.53 -13.41 19.42
CA GLU A 29 -19.45 -12.43 19.57
C GLU A 29 -19.27 -11.63 18.27
N GLN A 30 -19.32 -12.29 17.11
CA GLN A 30 -19.24 -11.63 15.81
C GLN A 30 -20.42 -10.67 15.58
N LEU A 31 -21.64 -11.04 15.98
CA LEU A 31 -22.83 -10.18 15.87
C LEU A 31 -22.78 -8.95 16.80
N ARG A 32 -22.11 -9.07 17.96
CA ARG A 32 -21.92 -7.94 18.89
C ARG A 32 -20.75 -7.04 18.50
N ALA A 33 -19.83 -7.53 17.68
CA ALA A 33 -18.73 -6.74 17.17
C ALA A 33 -19.22 -5.64 16.22
N ARG A 34 -18.40 -4.59 16.06
CA ARG A 34 -18.66 -3.57 15.04
C ARG A 34 -18.65 -4.23 13.66
N GLN A 35 -19.74 -4.09 12.94
CA GLN A 35 -19.83 -4.59 11.56
C GLN A 35 -19.02 -3.66 10.66
N ILE A 36 -18.00 -4.23 10.02
CA ILE A 36 -17.09 -3.52 9.13
C ILE A 36 -17.09 -4.20 7.76
N SER A 37 -17.24 -3.41 6.69
CA SER A 37 -17.19 -3.93 5.32
C SER A 37 -15.75 -4.04 4.82
N ALA A 38 -15.52 -4.87 3.80
CA ALA A 38 -14.21 -4.96 3.14
C ALA A 38 -13.72 -3.62 2.57
N GLN A 39 -14.64 -2.76 2.09
CA GLN A 39 -14.31 -1.42 1.62
C GLN A 39 -13.84 -0.51 2.76
N GLN A 40 -14.49 -0.58 3.93
CA GLN A 40 -14.07 0.18 5.11
C GLN A 40 -12.69 -0.30 5.61
N ILE A 41 -12.43 -1.60 5.60
CA ILE A 41 -11.11 -2.17 5.94
C ILE A 41 -10.03 -1.56 5.02
N ASN A 42 -10.24 -1.60 3.70
CA ASN A 42 -9.27 -1.08 2.74
C ASN A 42 -8.99 0.42 2.95
N LYS A 43 -10.03 1.22 3.21
CA LYS A 43 -9.88 2.66 3.44
C LYS A 43 -9.10 2.97 4.72
N VAL A 44 -9.35 2.24 5.83
CA VAL A 44 -8.58 2.43 7.07
C VAL A 44 -7.13 2.00 6.91
N GLU A 45 -6.87 0.84 6.28
CA GLU A 45 -5.51 0.35 6.01
C GLU A 45 -4.71 1.35 5.15
N GLU A 46 -5.36 2.01 4.19
CA GLU A 46 -4.72 3.08 3.40
C GLU A 46 -4.40 4.30 4.28
N LEU A 47 -5.33 4.72 5.12
CA LEU A 47 -5.15 5.86 6.03
C LEU A 47 -4.01 5.61 7.03
N TRP A 48 -3.87 4.38 7.53
CA TRP A 48 -2.80 3.97 8.46
C TRP A 48 -1.39 4.07 7.88
N LYS A 49 -1.21 4.09 6.55
CA LYS A 49 0.11 4.33 5.95
C LYS A 49 0.69 5.69 6.32
N THR A 50 -0.17 6.68 6.59
CA THR A 50 0.23 8.06 6.89
C THR A 50 -0.17 8.50 8.29
N ASN A 51 -1.24 7.92 8.85
CA ASN A 51 -1.73 8.20 10.19
C ASN A 51 -2.06 6.90 10.93
N PRO A 52 -1.09 6.28 11.62
CA PRO A 52 -1.27 4.99 12.30
C PRO A 52 -2.34 4.99 13.41
N ASP A 53 -2.67 6.17 13.96
CA ASP A 53 -3.64 6.31 15.05
C ASP A 53 -5.08 6.55 14.54
N ALA A 54 -5.30 6.51 13.22
CA ALA A 54 -6.62 6.75 12.63
C ALA A 54 -7.63 5.67 13.05
N SER A 55 -8.88 6.08 13.23
CA SER A 55 -9.98 5.17 13.55
C SER A 55 -11.03 5.12 12.43
N LEU A 56 -11.96 4.18 12.51
CA LEU A 56 -13.03 4.05 11.52
C LEU A 56 -13.94 5.28 11.46
N GLU A 57 -14.07 6.04 12.56
CA GLU A 57 -14.79 7.32 12.60
C GLU A 57 -14.14 8.38 11.71
N ASP A 58 -12.83 8.29 11.47
CA ASP A 58 -12.13 9.19 10.56
C ASP A 58 -12.57 8.99 9.11
N LEU A 59 -13.05 7.79 8.74
CA LEU A 59 -13.61 7.54 7.41
C LEU A 59 -14.92 8.28 7.14
N GLU A 60 -15.66 8.65 8.19
CA GLU A 60 -16.95 9.34 8.07
C GLU A 60 -16.79 10.87 7.97
N LYS A 61 -15.56 11.39 8.06
CA LYS A 61 -15.29 12.83 7.93
C LYS A 61 -15.48 13.27 6.48
N PRO A 62 -16.17 14.41 6.23
CA PRO A 62 -16.30 14.98 4.90
C PRO A 62 -14.92 15.22 4.27
N GLY A 63 -14.69 14.70 3.06
CA GLY A 63 -13.43 14.82 2.32
C GLY A 63 -12.54 13.57 2.32
N VAL A 64 -12.91 12.50 3.03
CA VAL A 64 -12.18 11.21 3.02
C VAL A 64 -12.61 10.30 1.86
N ASP A 65 -13.67 10.67 1.13
CA ASP A 65 -14.23 9.92 0.00
C ASP A 65 -14.19 10.69 -1.32
N ASP A 66 -13.14 11.51 -1.54
CA ASP A 66 -12.85 12.08 -2.86
C ASP A 66 -12.14 11.03 -3.72
N GLU A 67 -12.84 9.93 -4.02
CA GLU A 67 -12.45 9.10 -5.15
C GLU A 67 -12.48 9.97 -6.41
N PRO A 68 -11.38 10.02 -7.20
CA PRO A 68 -11.31 10.88 -8.37
C PRO A 68 -12.43 10.51 -9.35
N GLN A 69 -13.01 11.54 -9.98
CA GLN A 69 -14.07 11.33 -10.97
C GLN A 69 -13.59 10.42 -12.11
N PRO A 70 -14.43 9.50 -12.62
CA PRO A 70 -14.05 8.62 -13.71
C PRO A 70 -13.83 9.42 -15.01
N VAL A 71 -12.91 8.92 -15.83
CA VAL A 71 -12.65 9.48 -17.17
C VAL A 71 -13.87 9.25 -18.06
N VAL A 72 -14.27 10.30 -18.80
CA VAL A 72 -15.40 10.27 -19.73
C VAL A 72 -14.94 10.50 -21.16
N LEU A 73 -15.74 10.06 -22.15
CA LEU A 73 -15.38 10.19 -23.57
C LEU A 73 -15.49 11.63 -24.10
N LYS A 74 -16.30 12.48 -23.46
CA LYS A 74 -16.55 13.87 -23.86
C LYS A 74 -16.62 14.75 -22.63
N TYR A 75 -16.02 15.93 -22.73
CA TYR A 75 -16.00 16.94 -21.68
C TYR A 75 -16.75 18.19 -22.15
N GLU A 76 -17.44 18.87 -21.24
CA GLU A 76 -18.15 20.12 -21.46
C GLU A 76 -17.19 21.25 -21.81
N ASP A 77 -16.06 21.32 -21.09
CA ASP A 77 -15.00 22.28 -21.32
C ASP A 77 -13.62 21.79 -20.81
N ALA A 78 -12.60 22.63 -20.94
CA ALA A 78 -11.25 22.34 -20.48
C ALA A 78 -11.14 22.30 -18.94
N TYR A 79 -12.03 22.99 -18.22
CA TYR A 79 -12.04 22.98 -16.75
C TYR A 79 -12.53 21.64 -16.22
N GLN A 80 -13.59 21.08 -16.82
CA GLN A 80 -14.05 19.72 -16.48
C GLN A 80 -12.96 18.69 -16.77
N TYR A 81 -12.27 18.80 -17.91
CA TYR A 81 -11.14 17.92 -18.23
C TYR A 81 -10.04 18.02 -17.17
N GLN A 82 -9.65 19.23 -16.77
CA GLN A 82 -8.66 19.46 -15.73
C GLN A 82 -9.11 18.87 -14.38
N ASN A 83 -10.36 19.10 -13.98
CA ASN A 83 -10.89 18.62 -12.71
C ASN A 83 -10.92 17.08 -12.62
N VAL A 84 -11.09 16.39 -13.76
CA VAL A 84 -11.03 14.92 -13.83
C VAL A 84 -9.58 14.42 -13.85
N PHE A 85 -8.71 14.97 -14.70
CA PHE A 85 -7.36 14.45 -14.88
C PHE A 85 -6.34 14.92 -13.85
N ALA A 86 -6.47 16.12 -13.28
CA ALA A 86 -5.48 16.65 -12.34
C ALA A 86 -5.36 15.80 -11.06
N PRO A 87 -6.46 15.33 -10.43
CA PRO A 87 -6.38 14.39 -9.30
C PRO A 87 -5.71 13.06 -9.68
N LEU A 88 -6.01 12.51 -10.86
CA LEU A 88 -5.41 11.25 -11.34
C LEU A 88 -3.90 11.38 -11.53
N ILE A 89 -3.46 12.47 -12.17
CA ILE A 89 -2.03 12.77 -12.35
C ILE A 89 -1.35 12.94 -10.99
N LYS A 90 -2.00 13.61 -10.05
CA LYS A 90 -1.46 13.78 -8.70
C LYS A 90 -1.31 12.45 -7.98
N LEU A 91 -2.32 11.57 -8.02
CA LEU A 91 -2.24 10.23 -7.41
C LEU A 91 -1.07 9.43 -7.99
N GLU A 92 -0.89 9.44 -9.30
CA GLU A 92 0.25 8.76 -9.95
C GLU A 92 1.59 9.40 -9.56
N ALA A 93 1.66 10.74 -9.50
CA ALA A 93 2.87 11.45 -9.11
C ALA A 93 3.26 11.17 -7.65
N ASP A 94 2.28 11.14 -6.74
CA ASP A 94 2.48 10.81 -5.33
C ASP A 94 2.91 9.34 -5.18
N TYR A 95 2.31 8.43 -5.96
CA TYR A 95 2.69 7.03 -6.00
C TYR A 95 4.13 6.83 -6.52
N ASP A 96 4.49 7.41 -7.67
CA ASP A 96 5.84 7.33 -8.22
C ASP A 96 6.86 7.93 -7.25
N LYS A 97 6.56 9.07 -6.63
CA LYS A 97 7.43 9.69 -5.62
C LYS A 97 7.71 8.72 -4.48
N MET A 98 6.68 8.14 -3.86
CA MET A 98 6.84 7.18 -2.76
C MET A 98 7.61 5.93 -3.22
N MET A 99 7.31 5.42 -4.41
CA MET A 99 8.01 4.27 -4.99
C MET A 99 9.49 4.56 -5.24
N LYS A 100 9.85 5.75 -5.72
CA LYS A 100 11.24 6.14 -5.94
C LYS A 100 11.99 6.37 -4.64
N GLU A 101 11.37 7.04 -3.67
CA GLU A 101 11.95 7.31 -2.36
C GLU A 101 12.20 6.02 -1.55
N SER A 102 11.33 5.01 -1.70
CA SER A 102 11.50 3.69 -1.06
C SER A 102 12.62 2.83 -1.66
N GLN A 103 13.15 3.17 -2.84
CA GLN A 103 14.24 2.44 -3.50
C GLN A 103 15.63 2.84 -3.00
N SER A 104 15.73 3.62 -1.91
CA SER A 104 17.00 3.95 -1.27
C SER A 104 17.77 2.66 -0.90
N LYS A 105 19.09 2.68 -1.15
CA LYS A 105 19.99 1.56 -0.87
C LYS A 105 21.11 2.06 0.01
N ASP A 106 21.24 1.44 1.18
CA ASP A 106 22.34 1.70 2.10
C ASP A 106 23.54 0.78 1.81
N SER A 107 24.69 1.13 2.39
CA SER A 107 25.91 0.32 2.33
C SER A 107 26.42 0.01 0.91
N VAL A 108 26.24 0.97 -0.01
CA VAL A 108 26.73 0.85 -1.39
C VAL A 108 28.25 1.06 -1.42
N THR A 109 28.97 0.09 -1.98
CA THR A 109 30.40 0.25 -2.25
C THR A 109 30.60 1.03 -3.55
N VAL A 110 31.31 2.15 -3.47
CA VAL A 110 31.52 3.06 -4.61
C VAL A 110 33.00 3.07 -5.03
N ARG A 111 33.25 2.89 -6.34
CA ARG A 111 34.55 3.17 -6.96
C ARG A 111 34.48 4.51 -7.68
N TRP A 112 35.37 5.44 -7.31
CA TRP A 112 35.46 6.77 -7.92
C TRP A 112 36.49 6.83 -9.04
N ASP A 113 36.21 7.63 -10.07
CA ASP A 113 37.11 7.88 -11.20
C ASP A 113 36.93 9.30 -11.77
N ILE A 114 37.81 9.72 -12.68
CA ILE A 114 37.71 10.98 -13.43
C ILE A 114 37.60 10.64 -14.92
N GLY A 115 36.46 10.97 -15.52
CA GLY A 115 36.25 10.77 -16.95
C GLY A 115 37.16 11.65 -17.80
N LEU A 116 37.35 11.28 -19.07
CA LEU A 116 38.15 12.07 -20.02
C LEU A 116 37.64 13.52 -20.19
N ASN A 117 36.35 13.74 -19.92
CA ASN A 117 35.70 15.06 -19.85
C ASN A 117 35.98 15.82 -18.55
N LYS A 118 36.90 15.33 -17.70
CA LYS A 118 37.23 15.86 -16.36
C LYS A 118 36.08 15.84 -15.35
N LYS A 119 34.98 15.13 -15.61
CA LYS A 119 33.88 14.95 -14.64
C LYS A 119 34.16 13.75 -13.73
N ARG A 120 33.75 13.85 -12.47
CA ARG A 120 33.85 12.76 -11.49
C ARG A 120 32.79 11.69 -11.80
N VAL A 121 33.18 10.43 -11.79
CA VAL A 121 32.32 9.28 -12.08
C VAL A 121 32.29 8.36 -10.87
N ALA A 122 31.10 7.86 -10.52
CA ALA A 122 30.88 6.87 -9.48
C ALA A 122 30.41 5.56 -10.12
N TYR A 123 31.12 4.46 -9.85
CA TYR A 123 30.71 3.12 -10.22
C TYR A 123 30.22 2.38 -8.98
N PHE A 124 29.04 1.79 -9.07
CA PHE A 124 28.44 0.95 -8.03
C PHE A 124 27.50 -0.06 -8.68
N VAL A 125 27.19 -1.15 -7.96
CA VAL A 125 26.29 -2.21 -8.42
C VAL A 125 25.22 -2.41 -7.37
N PHE A 126 23.96 -2.46 -7.78
CA PHE A 126 22.88 -2.96 -6.93
C PHE A 126 22.74 -4.47 -7.16
N PRO A 127 22.80 -5.30 -6.10
CA PRO A 127 22.48 -6.72 -6.21
C PRO A 127 21.08 -6.91 -6.80
N LYS A 128 20.91 -7.97 -7.61
CA LYS A 128 19.62 -8.34 -8.19
C LYS A 128 18.65 -8.85 -7.15
#